data_AF-A0A967M3Q2-F1
#
_entry.id   AF-A0A967M3Q2-F1
#
_cell.length_a   1.000
_cell.length_b   1.000
_cell.length_c   1.000
_cell.angle_alpha   90.00
_cell.angle_beta   90.00
_cell.angle_gamma   90.00
#
_symmetry.space_group_name_H-M   'P 1'
#
loop_
_entity.id
_entity.type
_entity.pdbx_description
1 polymer ?
#
loop_
_entity_poly.entity_id
_entity_poly.type
_entity_poly.pdbx_seq_one_letter_code
_entity_poly.pdbx_strand_id
1 'polypeptide(L)' 'WTVLKLLEWTAGYFREQGIESGRLDAELLLAQTLGLDRVGLYLHYDRPLNSEELAAYRGLVKRRAAREP' A
#
# COMPACT_ATOMS: atom_id res chain seq x y z
N TRP A 1 -9.81 -4.62 -6.43
CA TRP A 1 -8.62 -4.79 -5.56
C TRP A 1 -9.07 -4.64 -4.13
N THR A 2 -8.73 -5.58 -3.24
CA THR A 2 -9.00 -5.44 -1.79
C THR A 2 -7.75 -4.92 -1.07
N VAL A 3 -7.93 -4.35 0.12
CA VAL A 3 -6.83 -3.88 0.98
C VAL A 3 -5.77 -4.97 1.13
N LEU A 4 -6.16 -6.20 1.49
CA LEU A 4 -5.21 -7.30 1.71
C LEU A 4 -4.40 -7.63 0.46
N LYS A 5 -5.07 -7.84 -0.69
CA LYS A 5 -4.41 -8.17 -1.95
C LYS A 5 -3.44 -7.09 -2.41
N LEU A 6 -3.79 -5.83 -2.15
CA LEU A 6 -2.96 -4.70 -2.52
C LEU A 6 -1.70 -4.60 -1.65
N LEU A 7 -1.83 -4.85 -0.35
CA LEU A 7 -0.70 -4.91 0.58
C LEU A 7 0.25 -6.06 0.27
N GLU A 8 -0.27 -7.24 -0.07
CA GLU A 8 0.54 -8.40 -0.46
C GLU A 8 1.30 -8.13 -1.77
N TRP A 9 0.59 -7.63 -2.78
CA TRP A 9 1.21 -7.29 -4.07
C TRP A 9 2.30 -6.23 -3.90
N THR A 10 2.03 -5.18 -3.14
CA THR A 10 2.97 -4.07 -2.95
C THR A 10 4.18 -4.50 -2.12
N ALA A 11 3.99 -5.31 -1.09
CA ALA A 11 5.11 -5.87 -0.32
C ALA A 11 6.01 -6.74 -1.20
N GLY A 12 5.43 -7.55 -2.09
CA GLY A 12 6.17 -8.33 -3.09
C GLY A 12 6.96 -7.44 -4.05
N TYR A 13 6.31 -6.41 -4.59
CA TYR A 13 6.94 -5.43 -5.48
C TYR A 13 8.11 -4.71 -4.81
N PHE A 14 7.93 -4.22 -3.58
CA PHE A 14 9.00 -3.58 -2.83
C PHE A 14 10.17 -4.52 -2.51
N ARG A 15 9.89 -5.79 -2.22
CA ARG A 15 10.94 -6.80 -2.05
C ARG A 15 11.76 -6.99 -3.32
N GLU A 16 11.12 -7.03 -4.49
CA GLU A 16 11.82 -7.10 -5.78
C GLU A 16 12.68 -5.86 -6.05
N GLN A 17 12.32 -4.70 -5.49
CA GLN A 17 13.12 -3.46 -5.55
C GLN A 17 14.20 -3.36 -4.45
N GLY A 18 14.38 -4.41 -3.63
CA GLY A 18 15.35 -4.43 -2.54
C GLY A 18 14.95 -3.57 -1.33
N ILE A 19 13.66 -3.31 -1.13
CA ILE A 19 13.13 -2.62 0.05
C ILE A 19 12.74 -3.70 1.08
N GLU A 20 13.56 -3.87 2.11
CA GLU A 20 13.37 -4.89 3.15
C GLU A 20 12.11 -4.65 3.99
N SER A 21 11.74 -3.38 4.23
CA SER A 21 10.53 -2.98 4.97
C SER A 21 9.27 -2.93 4.10
N GLY A 22 9.22 -3.66 2.98
CA GLY A 22 8.18 -3.52 1.96
C GLY A 22 6.74 -3.69 2.48
N ARG A 23 6.50 -4.58 3.46
CA ARG A 23 5.17 -4.73 4.05
C ARG A 23 4.75 -3.51 4.88
N LEU A 24 5.64 -3.02 5.73
CA LEU A 24 5.36 -1.87 6.58
C LEU A 24 5.13 -0.62 5.73
N ASP A 25 5.95 -0.41 4.71
CA ASP A 25 5.82 0.72 3.80
C ASP A 25 4.50 0.64 3.02
N ALA A 26 4.13 -0.55 2.53
CA ALA A 26 2.85 -0.75 1.86
C ALA A 26 1.66 -0.39 2.76
N GLU A 27 1.71 -0.76 4.05
CA GLU A 27 0.69 -0.41 5.04
C GLU A 27 0.62 1.08 5.31
N LEU A 28 1.76 1.75 5.51
CA LEU A 28 1.81 3.19 5.78
C LEU A 28 1.26 4.01 4.60
N LEU A 29 1.66 3.68 3.37
CA LEU A 29 1.17 4.36 2.17
C LEU A 29 -0.33 4.14 1.97
N LEU A 30 -0.84 2.95 2.30
CA LEU A 30 -2.25 2.63 2.13
C LEU A 30 -3.11 3.31 3.21
N ALA A 31 -2.62 3.32 4.45
CA ALA A 31 -3.19 4.03 5.57
C ALA A 31 -3.36 5.52 5.23
N GLN A 32 -2.28 6.15 4.72
CA GLN A 32 -2.31 7.55 4.27
C GLN A 32 -3.31 7.78 3.13
N THR A 33 -3.39 6.86 2.16
CA THR A 33 -4.32 7.00 1.02
C THR A 33 -5.77 6.93 1.45
N LEU A 34 -6.08 6.06 2.42
CA LEU A 34 -7.45 5.80 2.87
C LEU A 34 -7.86 6.68 4.07
N GLY A 35 -6.95 7.48 4.61
CA GLY A 35 -7.17 8.24 5.84
C GLY A 35 -7.40 7.35 7.07
N LEU A 36 -6.83 6.15 7.05
CA LEU A 36 -6.97 5.15 8.12
C LEU A 36 -5.64 4.99 8.86
N ASP A 37 -5.70 4.39 10.04
CA ASP A 37 -4.54 3.85 10.72
C ASP A 37 -4.33 2.37 10.34
N ARG A 38 -3.24 1.77 10.85
CA ARG A 38 -2.92 0.36 10.56
C ARG A 38 -3.98 -0.59 11.12
N VAL A 39 -4.54 -0.28 12.28
CA VAL A 39 -5.61 -1.08 12.89
C VAL A 39 -6.84 -1.07 11.98
N GLY A 40 -7.23 0.11 11.48
CA GLY A 40 -8.33 0.26 10.53
C GLY A 40 -8.11 -0.54 9.25
N LEU A 41 -6.89 -0.58 8.70
CA LEU A 41 -6.59 -1.44 7.55
C LEU A 41 -6.83 -2.93 7.85
N TYR A 42 -6.43 -3.39 9.04
CA TYR A 42 -6.56 -4.79 9.43
C TYR A 42 -8.02 -5.20 9.66
N LEU A 43 -8.84 -4.28 10.17
CA LEU A 43 -10.30 -4.47 10.30
C LEU A 43 -11.02 -4.48 8.95
N HIS A 44 -10.39 -3.97 7.89
CA HIS A 44 -10.99 -3.75 6.58
C HIS A 44 -10.23 -4.46 5.45
N TYR A 45 -9.63 -5.63 5.71
CA TYR A 45 -8.87 -6.36 4.69
C TYR A 45 -9.65 -6.72 3.43
N ASP A 46 -10.94 -7.00 3.58
CA ASP A 46 -11.82 -7.34 2.47
C ASP A 46 -12.45 -6.11 1.80
N ARG A 47 -12.19 -4.90 2.31
CA ARG A 47 -12.70 -3.66 1.71
C ARG A 47 -12.15 -3.51 0.30
N PRO A 48 -13.02 -3.39 -0.73
CA PRO A 48 -12.58 -3.06 -2.07
C PRO A 48 -12.18 -1.58 -2.14
N LEU A 49 -11.12 -1.28 -2.87
CA LEU A 49 -10.76 0.09 -3.23
C LEU A 49 -11.43 0.50 -4.54
N ASN A 50 -11.83 1.76 -4.61
CA ASN A 50 -12.28 2.40 -5.84
C ASN A 50 -11.08 2.77 -6.74
N SER A 51 -11.37 3.19 -7.97
CA SER A 51 -10.32 3.53 -8.96
C SER A 51 -9.46 4.73 -8.57
N GLU A 52 -10.02 5.72 -7.88
CA GLU A 52 -9.29 6.92 -7.44
C GLU A 52 -8.32 6.58 -6.30
N GLU A 53 -8.78 5.83 -5.30
CA GLU A 53 -7.95 5.32 -4.20
C GLU A 53 -6.80 4.45 -4.74
N LEU A 54 -7.09 3.58 -5.72
CA LEU A 54 -6.08 2.76 -6.37
C LEU A 54 -5.05 3.59 -7.14
N ALA A 55 -5.49 4.62 -7.86
CA ALA A 55 -4.59 5.49 -8.61
C ALA A 55 -3.67 6.28 -7.67
N ALA A 56 -4.23 6.86 -6.60
CA ALA A 56 -3.48 7.58 -5.58
C ALA A 56 -2.43 6.67 -4.91
N TYR A 57 -2.84 5.48 -4.46
CA TYR A 57 -1.94 4.52 -3.82
C TYR A 57 -0.81 4.09 -4.75
N ARG A 58 -1.12 3.76 -6.02
CA ARG A 58 -0.11 3.36 -7.01
C ARG A 58 0.89 4.48 -7.29
N GLY A 59 0.47 5.74 -7.25
CA GLY A 59 1.36 6.89 -7.36
C GLY A 59 2.39 6.92 -6.23
N LEU A 60 1.93 6.74 -4.98
CA LEU A 60 2.81 6.69 -3.80
C LEU A 60 3.76 5.49 -3.85
N VAL A 61 3.28 4.31 -4.24
CA VAL A 61 4.10 3.10 -4.37
C VAL A 61 5.24 3.30 -5.37
N LYS A 62 4.96 3.91 -6.53
CA LYS A 62 6.00 4.20 -7.53
C LYS A 62 7.06 5.16 -7.00
N ARG A 63 6.66 6.23 -6.30
CA ARG A 63 7.60 7.18 -5.69
C ARG A 63 8.48 6.50 -4.64
N ARG A 64 7.87 5.70 -3.77
CA ARG A 64 8.60 4.93 -2.74
C ARG A 64 9.58 3.93 -3.35
N ALA A 65 9.21 3.25 -4.42
CA ALA A 65 10.08 2.34 -5.18
C ALA A 65 11.25 3.08 -5.85
N ALA A 66 11.03 4.30 -6.33
CA ALA A 66 12.07 5.19 -6.82
C ALA A 66 12.98 5.77 -5.70
N ARG A 67 12.72 5.40 -4.44
CA ARG A 67 13.39 5.93 -3.24
C ARG A 67 13.25 7.44 -3.07
N GLU A 68 12.19 8.02 -3.64
CA GLU A 68 11.80 9.38 -3.32
C GLU A 68 11.22 9.42 -1.89
N PRO A 69 11.58 10.45 -1.10
CA PRO A 69 10.94 10.73 0.19
C PRO A 69 9.44 11.04 0.06
#